data_AF-A0A6M0RCI3-F1
#
_entry.id   AF-A0A6M0RCI3-F1
#
_cell.length_a   1.000
_cell.length_b   1.000
_cell.length_c   1.000
_cell.angle_alpha   90.00
_cell.angle_beta   90.00
_cell.angle_gamma   90.00
#
_symmetry.space_group_name_H-M   'P 1'
#
loop_
_entity.id
_entity.type
_entity.pdbx_description
1 polymer ?
#
loop_
_entity_poly.entity_id
_entity_poly.type
_entity_poly.pdbx_seq_one_letter_code
_entity_poly.pdbx_strand_id
1 'polypeptide(L)'
;MGKIDNKTEIKNRIKKNKELLEELKKEYLLCCKPQGYPKATSYVDADNIHAGRKEYNIIEFVDRVRVLEHLIYIDLEILKNFEKDERINNKLRNLKTLEDKIYYLRKVEGLKQDTVAKMLYISTRHLQRIEKNLNKKLSC
;
A
#
# COMPACT_ATOMS: atom_id res chain seq x y z
N MET A 1 9.19 21.94 13.25
CA MET A 1 7.95 21.24 12.83
C MET A 1 8.32 19.83 12.43
N GLY A 2 8.01 18.88 13.31
CA GLY A 2 8.61 17.55 13.31
C GLY A 2 8.12 16.67 12.17
N LYS A 3 9.01 15.78 11.70
CA LYS A 3 8.64 14.54 11.01
C LYS A 3 7.74 13.72 11.95
N ILE A 4 6.48 14.09 12.09
CA ILE A 4 5.46 13.10 12.46
C ILE A 4 5.50 12.15 11.27
N ASP A 5 6.09 10.98 11.49
CA ASP A 5 6.61 10.12 10.43
C ASP A 5 5.55 9.89 9.36
N ASN A 6 5.82 10.28 8.11
CA ASN A 6 4.93 10.06 6.97
C ASN A 6 4.35 8.63 6.95
N LYS A 7 5.11 7.64 7.47
CA LYS A 7 4.66 6.25 7.67
C LYS A 7 3.53 6.10 8.68
N THR A 8 3.61 6.75 9.83
CA THR A 8 2.57 6.69 10.87
C THR A 8 1.29 7.35 10.38
N GLU A 9 1.40 8.45 9.63
CA GLU A 9 0.26 9.10 8.99
C GLU A 9 -0.42 8.18 7.96
N ILE A 10 0.34 7.55 7.06
CA ILE A 10 -0.21 6.60 6.07
C ILE A 10 -0.86 5.40 6.78
N LYS A 11 -0.24 4.86 7.83
CA LYS A 11 -0.85 3.79 8.64
C LYS A 11 -2.19 4.22 9.26
N ASN A 12 -2.26 5.45 9.76
CA ASN A 12 -3.50 6.01 10.31
C ASN A 12 -4.58 6.19 9.22
N ARG A 13 -4.21 6.62 8.00
CA ARG A 13 -5.16 6.69 6.87
C ARG A 13 -5.71 5.33 6.50
N ILE A 14 -4.85 4.31 6.39
CA ILE A 14 -5.27 2.93 6.11
C ILE A 14 -6.25 2.45 7.18
N LYS A 15 -5.94 2.71 8.46
CA LYS A 15 -6.81 2.32 9.58
C LYS A 15 -8.20 2.97 9.46
N LYS A 16 -8.25 4.29 9.25
CA LYS A 16 -9.50 5.04 9.06
C LYS A 16 -10.30 4.54 7.86
N ASN A 17 -9.65 4.31 6.72
CA ASN A 17 -10.32 3.81 5.52
C ASN A 17 -10.88 2.39 5.70
N LYS A 18 -10.20 1.54 6.48
CA LYS A 18 -10.71 0.21 6.86
C LYS A 18 -11.91 0.29 7.79
N GLU A 19 -11.87 1.18 8.79
CA GLU A 19 -12.99 1.43 9.70
C GLU A 19 -14.22 1.91 8.91
N LEU A 20 -14.04 2.89 8.03
CA LEU A 20 -15.10 3.37 7.13
C LEU A 20 -15.66 2.26 6.23
N LEU A 21 -14.80 1.39 5.69
CA LEU A 21 -15.23 0.26 4.86
C LEU A 21 -16.09 -0.73 5.66
N GLU A 22 -15.75 -1.00 6.92
CA GLU A 22 -16.56 -1.86 7.79
C GLU A 22 -17.90 -1.21 8.17
N GLU A 23 -17.90 0.08 8.48
CA GLU A 23 -19.12 0.84 8.76
C GLU A 23 -20.07 0.79 7.56
N LEU A 24 -19.56 1.04 6.36
CA LEU A 24 -20.33 1.02 5.12
C LEU A 24 -20.94 -0.37 4.86
N LYS A 25 -20.19 -1.45 5.12
CA LYS A 25 -20.70 -2.83 5.05
C LYS A 25 -21.78 -3.11 6.09
N LYS A 26 -21.62 -2.60 7.32
CA LYS A 26 -22.61 -2.73 8.40
C LYS A 26 -23.90 -1.99 8.05
N GLU A 27 -23.81 -0.76 7.56
CA GLU A 27 -24.96 0.02 7.11
C GLU A 27 -25.75 -0.71 6.02
N TYR A 28 -25.06 -1.19 4.99
CA TYR A 28 -25.68 -1.96 3.92
C TYR A 28 -26.39 -3.20 4.45
N LEU A 29 -25.73 -3.97 5.34
CA LEU A 29 -26.32 -5.16 5.95
C LEU A 29 -27.54 -4.82 6.83
N LEU A 30 -27.51 -3.72 7.57
CA LEU A 30 -28.65 -3.27 8.38
C LEU A 30 -29.87 -2.91 7.54
N CYS A 31 -29.65 -2.31 6.37
CA CYS A 31 -30.72 -1.93 5.43
C CYS A 31 -31.26 -3.13 4.63
N CYS A 32 -30.40 -4.06 4.24
CA CYS A 32 -30.77 -5.18 3.37
C CYS A 32 -31.19 -6.45 4.13
N LYS A 33 -30.92 -6.57 5.44
CA LYS A 33 -31.31 -7.75 6.22
C LYS A 33 -32.83 -7.88 6.35
N PRO A 34 -33.39 -9.10 6.32
CA PRO A 34 -34.79 -9.32 6.66
C PRO A 34 -35.06 -8.95 8.13
N GLN A 35 -36.27 -8.47 8.42
CA GLN A 35 -36.72 -8.24 9.79
C GLN A 35 -36.71 -9.60 10.53
N GLY A 36 -35.93 -9.72 11.62
CA GLY A 36 -35.72 -10.98 12.34
C GLY A 36 -34.32 -11.63 12.20
N TYR A 37 -33.38 -11.01 11.49
CA TYR A 37 -32.06 -11.61 11.21
C TYR A 37 -31.19 -12.06 12.42
N PRO A 38 -31.48 -11.69 13.70
CA PRO A 38 -30.90 -12.40 14.86
C PRO A 38 -31.90 -13.20 15.71
N LYS A 39 -33.23 -13.07 15.51
CA LYS A 39 -34.27 -13.74 16.29
C LYS A 39 -35.27 -14.35 15.32
N ALA A 40 -35.40 -15.68 15.33
CA ALA A 40 -36.42 -16.39 14.56
C ALA A 40 -37.80 -15.77 14.81
N THR A 41 -38.23 -14.88 13.91
CA THR A 41 -39.53 -14.22 14.00
C THR A 41 -40.58 -15.19 13.51
N SER A 42 -41.56 -15.46 14.36
CA SER A 42 -42.70 -16.32 14.03
C SER A 42 -43.52 -15.68 12.91
N TYR A 43 -44.19 -16.51 12.11
CA TYR A 43 -44.97 -16.11 10.94
C TYR A 43 -46.13 -15.14 11.25
N VAL A 44 -46.42 -14.91 12.53
CA VAL A 44 -47.54 -14.09 13.04
C VAL A 44 -47.18 -12.60 13.10
N ASP A 45 -45.89 -12.24 13.10
CA ASP A 45 -45.44 -10.84 13.23
C ASP A 45 -45.31 -10.10 11.88
N ALA A 46 -45.72 -10.73 10.77
CA ALA A 46 -45.52 -10.22 9.41
C ALA A 46 -46.44 -9.04 9.03
N ASP A 47 -47.52 -8.79 9.78
CA ASP A 47 -48.59 -7.84 9.40
C ASP A 47 -48.37 -6.39 9.86
N ASN A 48 -47.21 -6.05 10.45
CA ASN A 48 -46.91 -4.67 10.79
C ASN A 48 -46.41 -3.90 9.55
N ILE A 49 -47.31 -3.08 8.98
CA ILE A 49 -47.09 -2.12 7.88
C ILE A 49 -45.69 -1.50 7.96
N HIS A 50 -44.87 -1.80 6.96
CA HIS A 50 -43.46 -1.46 6.93
C HIS A 50 -43.26 0.03 6.60
N ALA A 51 -42.96 0.85 7.60
CA ALA A 51 -42.43 2.19 7.37
C ALA A 51 -41.22 2.10 6.43
N GLY A 52 -41.27 2.86 5.33
CA GLY A 52 -40.45 2.71 4.14
C GLY A 52 -39.00 2.30 4.40
N ARG A 53 -38.61 1.12 3.90
CA ARG A 53 -37.20 0.73 3.88
C ARG A 53 -36.46 1.77 3.05
N LYS A 54 -35.39 2.33 3.61
CA LYS A 54 -34.47 3.17 2.85
C LYS A 54 -33.89 2.30 1.73
N GLU A 55 -34.32 2.53 0.49
CA GLU A 55 -33.78 1.84 -0.67
C GLU A 55 -32.31 2.27 -0.82
N TYR A 56 -31.40 1.32 -0.60
CA TYR A 56 -29.98 1.57 -0.79
C TYR A 56 -29.65 1.31 -2.25
N ASN A 57 -29.12 2.32 -2.95
CA ASN A 57 -28.65 2.14 -4.32
C ASN A 57 -27.41 1.24 -4.31
N ILE A 58 -27.56 0.00 -4.81
CA ILE A 58 -26.48 -1.00 -4.83
C ILE A 58 -25.27 -0.50 -5.62
N ILE A 59 -25.51 0.26 -6.69
CA ILE A 59 -24.44 0.79 -7.55
C ILE A 59 -23.57 1.76 -6.75
N GLU A 60 -24.18 2.71 -6.03
CA GLU A 60 -23.45 3.65 -5.18
C GLU A 60 -22.67 2.97 -4.06
N PHE A 61 -23.24 1.91 -3.46
CA PHE A 61 -22.54 1.10 -2.46
C PHE A 61 -21.27 0.47 -3.03
N VAL A 62 -21.40 -0.19 -4.19
CA VAL A 62 -20.28 -0.86 -4.85
C VAL A 62 -19.18 0.15 -5.22
N ASP A 63 -19.56 1.30 -5.78
CA ASP A 63 -18.60 2.33 -6.15
C ASP A 63 -17.84 2.89 -4.95
N ARG A 64 -18.52 3.15 -3.83
CA ARG A 64 -17.88 3.61 -2.60
C ARG A 64 -16.92 2.57 -2.01
N VAL A 65 -17.31 1.29 -2.03
CA VAL A 65 -16.44 0.18 -1.60
C VAL A 65 -15.18 0.13 -2.47
N ARG A 66 -15.32 0.17 -3.81
CA ARG A 66 -14.18 0.14 -4.73
C ARG A 66 -13.22 1.30 -4.51
N VAL A 67 -13.73 2.51 -4.29
CA VAL A 67 -12.91 3.69 -4.00
C VAL A 67 -12.10 3.49 -2.72
N LEU A 68 -12.74 3.04 -1.62
CA LEU A 68 -12.04 2.79 -0.36
C LEU A 68 -10.98 1.70 -0.48
N GLU A 69 -11.29 0.60 -1.17
CA GLU A 69 -10.34 -0.48 -1.42
C GLU A 69 -9.14 -0.01 -2.25
N HIS A 70 -9.37 0.81 -3.28
CA HIS A 70 -8.29 1.40 -4.06
C HIS A 70 -7.42 2.36 -3.26
N LEU A 71 -8.01 3.21 -2.41
CA LEU A 71 -7.25 4.10 -1.53
C LEU A 71 -6.38 3.31 -0.54
N ILE A 72 -6.93 2.25 0.05
CA ILE A 72 -6.17 1.34 0.93
C ILE A 72 -5.02 0.68 0.17
N TYR A 73 -5.27 0.23 -1.07
CA TYR A 73 -4.27 -0.41 -1.92
C TYR A 73 -3.10 0.53 -2.21
N ILE A 74 -3.39 1.76 -2.65
CA ILE A 74 -2.37 2.78 -2.95
C ILE A 74 -1.51 3.05 -1.72
N ASP A 75 -2.15 3.25 -0.55
CA ASP A 75 -1.43 3.51 0.69
C ASP A 75 -0.55 2.35 1.13
N LEU A 76 -0.99 1.10 0.91
CA LEU A 76 -0.17 -0.09 1.17
C LEU A 76 1.04 -0.19 0.23
N GLU A 77 0.88 0.14 -1.06
CA GLU A 77 2.01 0.17 -2.00
C GLU A 77 3.03 1.25 -1.63
N ILE A 78 2.56 2.43 -1.22
CA ILE A 78 3.44 3.51 -0.75
C ILE A 78 4.24 3.04 0.47
N LEU A 79 3.60 2.40 1.45
CA LEU A 79 4.31 1.86 2.62
C LEU A 79 5.35 0.81 2.24
N LYS A 80 5.01 -0.12 1.35
CA LYS A 80 5.95 -1.13 0.84
C LYS A 80 7.17 -0.49 0.19
N ASN A 81 6.98 0.58 -0.58
CA ASN A 81 8.08 1.32 -1.19
C ASN A 81 8.99 1.95 -0.13
N PHE A 82 8.42 2.58 0.89
CA PHE A 82 9.23 3.12 2.00
C PHE A 82 10.01 2.05 2.77
N GLU A 83 9.43 0.87 2.99
CA GLU A 83 10.12 -0.25 3.62
C GLU A 83 11.27 -0.79 2.75
N LYS A 84 11.05 -0.85 1.43
CA LYS A 84 12.10 -1.21 0.47
C LYS A 84 13.25 -0.22 0.50
N ASP A 85 12.96 1.08 0.51
CA ASP A 85 13.99 2.12 0.56
C ASP A 85 14.82 2.05 1.86
N GLU A 86 14.18 1.82 3.00
CA GLU A 86 14.89 1.60 4.27
C GLU A 86 15.78 0.36 4.22
N ARG A 87 15.28 -0.75 3.68
CA ARG A 87 16.06 -1.98 3.51
C ARG A 87 17.32 -1.73 2.68
N ILE A 88 17.16 -1.05 1.54
CA ILE A 88 18.27 -0.70 0.65
C ILE A 88 19.27 0.20 1.38
N ASN A 89 18.80 1.26 2.04
CA ASN A 89 19.65 2.19 2.77
C ASN A 89 20.43 1.51 3.91
N ASN A 90 19.78 0.62 4.66
CA ASN A 90 20.43 -0.16 5.71
C ASN A 90 21.52 -1.07 5.13
N LYS A 91 21.26 -1.72 3.99
CA LYS A 91 22.27 -2.55 3.34
C LYS A 91 23.44 -1.72 2.81
N LEU A 92 23.17 -0.56 2.22
CA LEU A 92 24.20 0.37 1.72
C LEU A 92 25.13 0.89 2.83
N ARG A 93 24.63 1.06 4.06
CA ARG A 93 25.46 1.44 5.22
C ARG A 93 26.47 0.36 5.59
N ASN A 94 26.12 -0.91 5.41
CA ASN A 94 26.98 -2.04 5.76
C ASN A 94 28.07 -2.31 4.69
N LEU A 95 27.89 -1.80 3.47
CA LEU A 95 28.85 -1.97 2.38
C LEU A 95 29.97 -0.91 2.49
N LYS A 96 31.22 -1.37 2.47
CA LYS A 96 32.40 -0.52 2.69
C LYS A 96 32.81 0.22 1.41
N THR A 97 32.91 -0.49 0.29
CA THR A 97 33.41 0.10 -0.95
C THR A 97 32.28 0.62 -1.85
N LEU A 98 32.61 1.61 -2.67
CA LEU A 98 31.69 2.13 -3.67
C LEU A 98 31.39 1.08 -4.76
N GLU A 99 32.35 0.20 -5.08
CA GLU A 99 32.16 -0.92 -6.00
C GLU A 99 31.08 -1.89 -5.49
N ASP A 100 31.12 -2.27 -4.22
CA ASP A 100 30.12 -3.18 -3.62
C ASP A 100 28.72 -2.56 -3.61
N LYS A 101 28.64 -1.25 -3.33
CA LYS A 101 27.36 -0.51 -3.36
C LYS A 101 26.77 -0.49 -4.76
N ILE A 102 27.59 -0.21 -5.78
CA ILE A 102 27.15 -0.23 -7.18
C ILE A 102 26.71 -1.63 -7.59
N TYR A 103 27.49 -2.66 -7.22
CA TYR A 103 27.16 -4.05 -7.51
C TYR A 103 25.81 -4.44 -6.89
N TYR A 104 25.61 -4.16 -5.61
CA TYR A 104 24.35 -4.43 -4.91
C TYR A 104 23.15 -3.75 -5.61
N LEU A 105 23.25 -2.45 -5.87
CA LEU A 105 22.14 -1.69 -6.47
C LEU A 105 21.83 -2.12 -7.91
N ARG A 106 22.84 -2.51 -8.70
CA ARG A 106 22.68 -2.89 -10.11
C ARG A 106 22.29 -4.35 -10.28
N LYS A 107 22.92 -5.27 -9.55
CA LYS A 107 22.78 -6.72 -9.76
C LYS A 107 21.77 -7.36 -8.82
N VAL A 108 21.66 -6.88 -7.58
CA VAL A 108 20.73 -7.45 -6.59
C VAL A 108 19.39 -6.71 -6.64
N GLU A 109 19.39 -5.38 -6.57
CA GLU A 109 18.14 -4.59 -6.59
C GLU A 109 17.63 -4.28 -8.01
N GLY A 110 18.46 -4.49 -9.05
CA GLY A 110 18.07 -4.32 -10.45
C GLY A 110 17.79 -2.87 -10.87
N LEU A 111 18.38 -1.89 -10.19
CA LEU A 111 18.12 -0.47 -10.45
C LEU A 111 18.80 0.03 -11.73
N LYS A 112 18.19 1.05 -12.36
CA LYS A 112 18.72 1.70 -13.57
C LYS A 112 19.98 2.51 -13.24
N GLN A 113 20.88 2.68 -14.21
CA GLN A 113 22.14 3.44 -14.02
C GLN A 113 21.87 4.85 -13.52
N ASP A 114 20.88 5.54 -14.08
CA ASP A 114 20.55 6.92 -13.69
C ASP A 114 20.07 7.02 -12.24
N THR A 115 19.27 6.05 -11.79
CA THR A 115 18.80 6.01 -10.40
C THR A 115 19.94 5.74 -9.43
N VAL A 116 20.83 4.81 -9.76
CA VAL A 116 22.00 4.49 -8.92
C VAL A 116 22.98 5.67 -8.86
N ALA A 117 23.22 6.33 -9.99
CA ALA A 117 24.06 7.52 -10.05
C ALA A 117 23.55 8.64 -9.12
N LYS A 118 22.23 8.89 -9.15
CA LYS A 118 21.58 9.83 -8.23
C LYS A 118 21.69 9.40 -6.77
N MET A 119 21.42 8.14 -6.45
CA MET A 119 21.48 7.62 -5.08
C MET A 119 22.88 7.68 -4.46
N LEU A 120 23.92 7.47 -5.28
CA LEU A 120 25.32 7.49 -4.84
C LEU A 120 25.99 8.85 -5.05
N TYR A 121 25.27 9.86 -5.55
CA TYR A 121 25.80 11.19 -5.87
C TYR A 121 27.04 11.17 -6.79
N ILE A 122 27.03 10.29 -7.79
CA ILE A 122 28.10 10.16 -8.78
C ILE A 122 27.58 10.42 -10.20
N SER A 123 28.47 10.76 -11.13
CA SER A 123 28.09 10.87 -12.54
C SER A 123 27.81 9.50 -13.15
N THR A 124 26.87 9.44 -14.09
CA THR A 124 26.54 8.23 -14.86
C THR A 124 27.78 7.67 -15.57
N ARG A 125 28.63 8.54 -16.13
CA ARG A 125 29.89 8.15 -16.78
C ARG A 125 30.89 7.50 -15.83
N HIS A 126 30.97 8.00 -14.59
CA HIS A 126 31.83 7.40 -13.56
C HIS A 126 31.30 6.02 -13.15
N LEU A 127 29.99 5.90 -12.95
CA LEU A 127 29.33 4.62 -12.65
C LEU A 127 29.60 3.57 -13.75
N GLN A 128 29.48 3.94 -15.03
CA GLN A 128 29.76 3.06 -16.17
C GLN A 128 31.21 2.56 -16.19
N ARG A 129 32.18 3.42 -15.86
CA ARG A 129 33.60 3.02 -15.78
C ARG A 129 33.82 1.97 -14.69
N ILE A 130 33.22 2.17 -13.52
CA ILE A 130 33.31 1.23 -12.41
C ILE A 130 32.63 -0.10 -12.76
N GLU A 131 31.43 -0.05 -13.35
CA GLU A 131 30.70 -1.24 -13.79
C GLU A 131 31.50 -2.05 -14.83
N LYS A 132 32.17 -1.37 -15.77
CA LYS A 132 33.07 -2.02 -16.74
C LYS A 132 34.24 -2.73 -16.05
N ASN A 133 34.85 -2.10 -15.04
CA ASN A 133 35.95 -2.70 -14.29
C ASN A 133 35.49 -3.89 -13.44
N LEU A 134 34.32 -3.79 -12.80
CA LEU A 134 33.70 -4.88 -12.04
C LEU A 134 33.42 -6.10 -12.92
N ASN A 135 32.83 -5.89 -14.10
CA ASN A 135 32.55 -6.99 -15.02
C ASN A 135 33.83 -7.70 -15.48
N LYS A 136 34.93 -6.95 -15.70
CA LYS A 136 36.24 -7.54 -16.01
C LYS A 136 36.79 -8.40 -14.87
N LYS A 137 36.67 -7.94 -13.62
CA LYS A 137 37.11 -8.70 -12.43
C LYS A 137 36.33 -9.99 -12.24
N LEU A 138 35.04 -10.02 -12.62
CA LEU A 138 34.17 -11.19 -12.47
C LEU A 138 34.29 -12.20 -13.62
N SER A 139 34.87 -11.79 -14.76
CA SER A 139 35.08 -12.64 -15.94
C SER A 139 36.45 -13.33 -15.99
N CYS A 140 37.32 -13.04 -15.01
CA CYS A 140 38.61 -13.69 -14.83
C CYS A 140 38.50 -14.72 -13.70
#